data_AF-A0A0R1FWN4-F1
#
_entry.id   AF-A0A0R1FWN4-F1
#
_cell.length_a   1.000
_cell.length_b   1.000
_cell.length_c   1.000
_cell.angle_alpha   90.00
_cell.angle_beta   90.00
_cell.angle_gamma   90.00
#
_symmetry.space_group_name_H-M   'P 1'
#
loop_
_entity.id
_entity.type
_entity.pdbx_description
1 polymer ?
#
loop_
_entity_poly.entity_id
_entity_poly.type
_entity_poly.pdbx_seq_one_letter_code
_entity_poly.pdbx_strand_id
1 'polypeptide(L)' 'MNNQYLTYKEAMNYMNIHSYITLNKMIDDGLPALKIGNVKRISKDELDKYLASKTVRG' A
#
# COMPACT_ATOMS: atom_id res chain seq x y z
N MET A 1 -8.90 0.41 17.39
CA MET A 1 -7.84 0.01 16.44
C MET A 1 -8.47 -0.78 15.31
N ASN A 2 -8.91 -0.11 14.24
CA ASN A 2 -9.41 -0.78 13.04
C ASN A 2 -8.28 -0.80 12.00
N ASN A 3 -7.24 -1.61 12.23
CA ASN A 3 -6.22 -1.85 11.21
C ASN A 3 -6.86 -2.70 10.10
N GLN A 4 -7.52 -2.03 9.16
CA GLN A 4 -8.01 -2.68 7.95
C GLN A 4 -6.79 -3.03 7.09
N TYR A 5 -6.44 -4.31 7.08
CA TYR A 5 -5.36 -4.84 6.26
C TYR A 5 -5.85 -5.06 4.82
N LEU A 6 -5.42 -4.17 3.93
CA LEU A 6 -5.71 -4.24 2.51
C LEU A 6 -4.81 -5.29 1.85
N THR A 7 -5.40 -6.10 0.98
CA THR A 7 -4.64 -6.89 0.02
C THR A 7 -4.01 -5.99 -1.04
N TYR A 8 -3.08 -6.52 -1.83
CA TYR A 8 -2.48 -5.77 -2.94
C TYR A 8 -3.53 -5.27 -3.94
N LYS A 9 -4.56 -6.07 -4.22
CA LYS A 9 -5.68 -5.64 -5.08
C LYS A 9 -6.46 -4.49 -4.46
N GLU A 10 -6.77 -4.56 -3.18
CA GLU A 10 -7.52 -3.49 -2.50
C GLU A 10 -6.70 -2.20 -2.41
N ALA A 11 -5.40 -2.30 -2.09
CA ALA A 11 -4.49 -1.15 -2.07
C ALA A 11 -4.37 -0.50 -3.46
N MET A 12 -4.25 -1.32 -4.51
CA MET A 12 -4.25 -0.85 -5.89
C MET A 12 -5.56 -0.15 -6.26
N ASN A 13 -6.72 -0.76 -5.97
CA ASN A 13 -8.02 -0.16 -6.21
C ASN A 13 -8.19 1.16 -5.43
N TYR A 14 -7.71 1.21 -4.19
CA TYR A 14 -7.77 2.39 -3.35
C TYR A 14 -6.97 3.57 -3.94
N MET A 15 -5.80 3.28 -4.51
CA MET A 15 -4.98 4.28 -5.20
C MET A 15 -5.34 4.46 -6.68
N ASN A 16 -6.34 3.73 -7.17
CA ASN A 16 -6.69 3.65 -8.59
C ASN A 16 -5.51 3.25 -9.51
N ILE A 17 -4.60 2.41 -8.99
CA ILE A 17 -3.43 1.89 -9.70
C ILE A 17 -3.80 0.56 -10.35
N HIS A 18 -3.52 0.43 -11.65
CA HIS A 18 -3.81 -0.78 -12.41
C HIS A 18 -2.60 -1.73 -12.53
N SER A 19 -1.42 -1.30 -12.07
CA SER A 19 -0.16 -2.03 -12.22
C SER A 19 0.39 -2.53 -10.89
N TYR A 20 0.53 -3.85 -10.78
CA TYR A 20 1.21 -4.49 -9.65
C TYR A 20 2.68 -4.07 -9.54
N ILE A 21 3.32 -3.70 -10.64
CA ILE A 21 4.71 -3.25 -10.65
C ILE A 21 4.82 -1.93 -9.87
N THR A 22 3.86 -1.02 -10.06
CA THR A 22 3.83 0.25 -9.32
C THR A 22 3.64 0.01 -7.83
N LEU A 23 2.74 -0.90 -7.44
CA LEU A 23 2.56 -1.24 -6.03
C LEU A 23 3.83 -1.87 -5.43
N ASN A 24 4.47 -2.83 -6.11
CA ASN A 24 5.72 -3.43 -5.65
C ASN A 24 6.83 -2.37 -5.51
N LYS A 25 6.96 -1.45 -6.47
CA LYS A 25 7.90 -0.34 -6.36
C LYS A 25 7.64 0.50 -5.12
N MET A 26 6.38 0.76 -4.77
CA MET A 26 6.05 1.50 -3.54
C MET A 26 6.50 0.75 -2.29
N ILE A 27 6.34 -0.57 -2.28
CA ILE A 27 6.79 -1.46 -1.19
C ILE A 27 8.30 -1.46 -1.08
N ASP A 28 9.01 -1.55 -2.21
CA ASP A 28 10.46 -1.45 -2.27
C ASP A 28 10.95 -0.06 -1.85
N ASP A 29 10.19 1.00 -2.15
CA ASP A 29 10.43 2.39 -1.73
C ASP A 29 10.17 2.64 -0.23
N GLY A 30 9.69 1.63 0.52
CA GLY A 30 9.48 1.72 1.96
C GLY A 30 8.01 1.73 2.40
N LEU A 31 7.05 1.38 1.54
CA LEU A 31 5.68 1.12 1.98
C LEU A 31 5.64 -0.17 2.83
N PRO A 32 5.20 -0.10 4.10
CA PRO A 32 5.15 -1.28 4.95
C PRO A 32 4.15 -2.31 4.42
N ALA A 33 4.65 -3.51 4.12
CA ALA A 33 3.84 -4.66 3.75
C ALA A 33 4.02 -5.78 4.77
N LEU A 34 2.92 -6.22 5.36
CA LEU A 34 2.85 -7.40 6.20
C LEU A 34 2.77 -8.65 5.34
N LYS A 35 3.70 -9.58 5.57
CA LYS A 35 3.66 -10.91 4.98
C LYS A 35 3.07 -11.90 5.99
N ILE A 36 1.87 -12.39 5.72
CA ILE A 36 1.20 -13.42 6.52
C ILE A 36 1.20 -14.71 5.70
N GLY A 37 2.18 -15.58 5.96
CA GLY A 37 2.41 -16.80 5.19
C GLY A 37 2.74 -16.50 3.72
N ASN A 38 1.88 -16.95 2.80
CA ASN A 38 1.98 -16.69 1.36
C ASN A 38 1.26 -15.41 0.91
N VAL A 39 0.52 -14.75 1.79
CA VAL A 39 -0.29 -13.57 1.46
C VAL A 39 0.43 -12.31 1.94
N LYS A 40 0.44 -11.28 1.10
CA LYS A 40 0.94 -9.95 1.45
C LYS A 40 -0.23 -9.00 1.66
N ARG A 41 -0.22 -8.27 2.77
CA ARG A 41 -1.22 -7.26 3.14
C ARG A 41 -0.53 -5.97 3.54
N ILE A 42 -1.24 -4.87 3.42
CA ILE A 42 -0.77 -3.53 3.69
C ILE A 42 -1.75 -2.91 4.67
N SER A 43 -1.26 -2.32 5.75
CA SER A 43 -2.13 -1.64 6.70
C SER A 43 -2.63 -0.34 6.05
N LYS A 44 -3.94 -0.09 6.06
CA LYS A 44 -4.52 1.12 5.48
C LYS A 44 -3.92 2.40 6.08
N ASP A 45 -3.68 2.43 7.39
CA ASP A 45 -3.07 3.58 8.07
C ASP A 45 -1.63 3.85 7.58
N GLU A 46 -0.86 2.79 7.33
CA GLU A 46 0.50 2.93 6.80
C GLU A 46 0.49 3.36 5.33
N LEU A 47 -0.51 2.88 4.58
CA LEU A 47 -0.76 3.29 3.21
C LEU A 47 -1.07 4.79 3.12
N ASP A 48 -2.01 5.27 3.92
CA ASP A 48 -2.38 6.69 3.96
C ASP A 48 -1.18 7.55 4.40
N LYS A 49 -0.40 7.11 5.39
CA LYS A 49 0.83 7.82 5.81
C LYS A 49 1.87 7.89 4.69
N TYR A 50 2.07 6.80 3.96
CA TYR A 50 2.99 6.75 2.82
C TYR A 50 2.51 7.64 1.66
N LEU A 51 1.22 7.60 1.34
CA LEU A 51 0.63 8.46 0.33
C LEU A 51 0.74 9.94 0.71
N ALA A 52 0.47 10.28 1.97
CA ALA A 52 0.60 11.63 2.48
C ALA A 52 2.05 12.13 2.40
N SER A 53 3.05 11.29 2.64
CA SER A 53 4.47 11.68 2.56
C SER A 53 4.96 11.82 1.12
N LYS A 54 4.41 11.06 0.17
CA LYS A 54 4.77 11.09 -1.26
C LYS A 54 3.90 12.04 -2.09
N THR A 55 2.87 12.67 -1.51
CA THR A 55 2.02 13.65 -2.20
C THR A 55 2.85 14.88 -2.57
N VAL A 56 3.30 14.94 -3.83
CA VAL A 56 3.88 16.14 -4.41
C VAL A 56 2.73 17.11 -4.67
N ARG A 57 2.59 18.13 -3.83
CA ARG A 57 1.76 19.30 -4.17
C ARG A 57 2.46 20.04 -5.30
N GLY A 58 2.04 19.75 -6.53
CA GLY A 58 2.29 20.61 -7.68
C GLY A 58 1.49 21.89 -7.60
#